data_AF-A0A8J6T2L0-F1
#
_entry.id   AF-A0A8J6T2L0-F1
#
_cell.length_a   1.000
_cell.length_b   1.000
_cell.length_c   1.000
_cell.angle_alpha   90.00
_cell.angle_beta   90.00
_cell.angle_gamma   90.00
#
_symmetry.space_group_name_H-M   'P 1'
#
loop_
_entity.id
_entity.type
_entity.pdbx_description
1 polymer ?
#
loop_
_entity_poly.entity_id
_entity_poly.type
_entity_poly.pdbx_seq_one_letter_code
_entity_poly.pdbx_strand_id
1 'polypeptide(L)'
;EAIPGAYDQSQLVSFYYQSNAPFDSFRETWFTGMKDLERIEIHKEAVATLEKLAKRADAVYENMQETGGMLEQSPLLKEAHTHYLKSLKLFSQEAGKFITADKKINGKTLKRELDTDPGILEAKRFALIAQNEYYNSILKWNLNMTPELKDNELTKKEDLTTVEWNQLNLNQKNVFLTNMMLLQPLFANFAPQDLAVKVDTLLDSSQEGKIKFKHISEAVKILVATGAISNGDYLAMETTRYDNEIIPLVPSLVQP
;
A
#
# COMPACT_ATOMS: atom_id res chain seq x y z
N GLU A 1 -23.40 14.42 0.27
CA GLU A 1 -23.36 15.20 1.53
C GLU A 1 -22.37 14.53 2.48
N ALA A 2 -21.64 15.29 3.29
CA ALA A 2 -20.76 14.72 4.31
C ALA A 2 -21.63 14.20 5.46
N ILE A 3 -21.54 12.90 5.75
CA ILE A 3 -22.23 12.30 6.89
C ILE A 3 -21.51 12.81 8.16
N PRO A 4 -22.20 13.43 9.14
CA PRO A 4 -21.59 13.83 10.40
C PRO A 4 -20.87 12.66 11.07
N GLY A 5 -19.59 12.81 11.42
CA GLY A 5 -18.76 11.74 11.99
C GLY A 5 -18.06 10.83 10.99
N ALA A 6 -18.24 11.02 9.68
CA ALA A 6 -17.47 10.31 8.67
C ALA A 6 -15.98 10.67 8.72
N TYR A 7 -15.13 9.65 8.68
CA TYR A 7 -13.67 9.74 8.71
C TYR A 7 -13.12 10.35 10.00
N ASP A 8 -13.79 10.17 11.14
CA ASP A 8 -13.21 10.58 12.42
C ASP A 8 -12.02 9.67 12.82
N GLN A 9 -11.28 10.11 13.85
CA GLN A 9 -10.12 9.38 14.36
C GLN A 9 -10.49 7.93 14.76
N SER A 10 -11.65 7.72 15.36
CA SER A 10 -12.09 6.40 15.83
C SER A 10 -12.36 5.44 14.67
N GLN A 11 -12.92 5.95 13.57
CA GLN A 11 -13.17 5.20 12.36
C GLN A 11 -11.87 4.83 11.64
N LEU A 12 -10.90 5.74 11.55
CA LEU A 12 -9.59 5.43 10.98
C LEU A 12 -8.84 4.36 11.77
N VAL A 13 -8.88 4.43 13.10
CA VAL A 13 -8.28 3.42 13.99
C VAL A 13 -9.01 2.09 13.89
N SER A 14 -10.35 2.10 13.85
CA SER A 14 -11.14 0.88 13.70
C SER A 14 -10.84 0.20 12.37
N PHE A 15 -10.81 0.96 11.28
CA PHE A 15 -10.43 0.45 9.96
C PHE A 15 -9.00 -0.12 9.95
N TYR A 16 -8.05 0.55 10.63
CA TYR A 16 -6.69 0.04 10.73
C TYR A 16 -6.65 -1.39 11.28
N TYR A 17 -7.28 -1.63 12.43
CA TYR A 17 -7.27 -2.95 13.05
C TYR A 17 -8.12 -3.99 12.32
N GLN A 18 -9.25 -3.57 11.74
CA GLN A 18 -10.20 -4.48 11.08
C GLN A 18 -9.79 -4.84 9.64
N SER A 19 -9.02 -3.96 8.97
CA SER A 19 -8.75 -4.09 7.53
C SER A 19 -7.29 -3.92 7.18
N ASN A 20 -6.69 -2.78 7.53
CA ASN A 20 -5.35 -2.44 7.05
C ASN A 20 -4.28 -3.37 7.63
N ALA A 21 -4.22 -3.55 8.95
CA ALA A 21 -3.21 -4.37 9.61
C ALA A 21 -3.30 -5.87 9.24
N PRO A 22 -4.50 -6.50 9.19
CA PRO A 22 -4.62 -7.87 8.68
C PRO A 22 -4.15 -8.00 7.24
N PHE A 23 -4.52 -7.06 6.36
CA PHE A 23 -4.10 -7.08 4.96
C PHE A 23 -2.59 -6.87 4.81
N ASP A 24 -1.99 -5.93 5.55
CA ASP A 24 -0.55 -5.67 5.54
C ASP A 24 0.23 -6.91 5.98
N SER A 25 -0.26 -7.64 7.00
CA SER A 25 0.33 -8.90 7.42
C SER A 25 0.25 -9.99 6.34
N PHE A 26 -0.87 -10.07 5.61
CA PHE A 26 -0.95 -10.92 4.42
C PHE A 26 0.07 -10.49 3.36
N ARG A 27 0.14 -9.20 3.03
CA ARG A 27 1.06 -8.65 2.02
C ARG A 27 2.51 -9.02 2.34
N GLU A 28 2.95 -8.81 3.58
CA GLU A 28 4.29 -9.18 4.03
C GLU A 28 4.56 -10.68 3.86
N THR A 29 3.60 -11.52 4.25
CA THR A 29 3.68 -12.98 4.09
C THR A 29 3.77 -13.35 2.61
N TRP A 30 2.97 -12.72 1.75
CA TRP A 30 2.98 -12.93 0.30
C TRP A 30 4.34 -12.60 -0.30
N PHE A 31 4.87 -11.41 -0.03
CA PHE A 31 6.18 -11.01 -0.55
C PHE A 31 7.32 -11.91 -0.05
N THR A 32 7.27 -12.33 1.21
CA THR A 32 8.24 -13.28 1.78
C THR A 32 8.17 -14.63 1.06
N GLY A 33 6.98 -15.21 0.92
CA GLY A 33 6.82 -16.48 0.22
C GLY A 33 7.18 -16.40 -1.26
N MET A 34 6.89 -15.28 -1.94
CA MET A 34 7.31 -15.05 -3.32
C MET A 34 8.83 -14.96 -3.45
N LYS A 35 9.53 -14.37 -2.48
CA LYS A 35 11.00 -14.37 -2.42
C LYS A 35 11.56 -15.78 -2.17
N ASP A 36 10.91 -16.54 -1.30
CA ASP A 36 11.32 -17.93 -1.01
C ASP A 36 11.16 -18.84 -2.23
N LEU A 37 10.09 -18.66 -3.03
CA LEU A 37 9.89 -19.39 -4.29
C LEU A 37 11.07 -19.25 -5.25
N GLU A 38 11.77 -18.10 -5.28
CA GLU A 38 12.94 -17.91 -6.16
C GLU A 38 14.08 -18.89 -5.90
N ARG A 39 14.12 -19.48 -4.70
CA ARG A 39 15.18 -20.37 -4.22
C ARG A 39 14.78 -21.84 -4.24
N ILE A 40 13.50 -22.15 -4.46
CA ILE A 40 12.98 -23.51 -4.39
C ILE A 40 13.11 -24.19 -5.76
N GLU A 41 13.94 -25.23 -5.83
CA GLU A 41 14.10 -26.05 -7.05
C GLU A 41 13.08 -27.20 -7.12
N ILE A 42 12.62 -27.69 -5.97
CA ILE A 42 11.71 -28.84 -5.89
C ILE A 42 10.27 -28.38 -6.07
N HIS A 43 9.61 -28.84 -7.14
CA HIS A 43 8.21 -28.49 -7.44
C HIS A 43 7.25 -28.70 -6.25
N LYS A 44 7.37 -29.84 -5.55
CA LYS A 44 6.51 -30.15 -4.40
C LYS A 44 6.64 -29.11 -3.27
N GLU A 45 7.85 -28.59 -3.05
CA GLU A 45 8.09 -27.56 -2.04
C GLU A 45 7.55 -26.21 -2.50
N ALA A 46 7.65 -25.90 -3.80
CA ALA A 46 7.10 -24.68 -4.37
C ALA A 46 5.56 -24.65 -4.24
N VAL A 47 4.91 -25.78 -4.54
CA VAL A 47 3.46 -25.96 -4.34
C VAL A 47 3.08 -25.81 -2.87
N ALA A 48 3.83 -26.44 -1.95
CA ALA A 48 3.58 -26.31 -0.52
C ALA A 48 3.73 -24.86 0.00
N THR A 49 4.68 -24.09 -0.54
CA THR A 49 4.81 -22.65 -0.25
C THR A 49 3.59 -21.88 -0.77
N LEU A 50 3.16 -22.15 -2.01
CA LEU A 50 1.99 -21.49 -2.58
C LEU A 50 0.69 -21.83 -1.84
N GLU A 51 0.52 -23.08 -1.38
CA GLU A 51 -0.60 -23.49 -0.52
C GLU A 51 -0.67 -22.70 0.78
N LYS A 52 0.49 -22.42 1.41
CA LYS A 52 0.54 -21.58 2.61
C LYS A 52 0.11 -20.15 2.29
N LEU A 53 0.54 -19.60 1.16
CA LEU A 53 0.16 -18.25 0.73
C LEU A 53 -1.35 -18.14 0.44
N ALA A 54 -1.91 -19.10 -0.30
CA ALA A 54 -3.34 -19.15 -0.59
C ALA A 54 -4.18 -19.27 0.70
N LYS A 55 -3.80 -20.19 1.60
CA LYS A 55 -4.46 -20.35 2.90
C LYS A 55 -4.34 -19.11 3.77
N ARG A 56 -3.22 -18.37 3.70
CA ARG A 56 -3.07 -17.10 4.42
C ARG A 56 -4.04 -16.05 3.89
N ALA A 57 -4.18 -15.93 2.57
CA ALA A 57 -5.14 -15.02 1.95
C ALA A 57 -6.58 -15.34 2.38
N ASP A 58 -6.98 -16.62 2.33
CA ASP A 58 -8.30 -17.07 2.80
C ASP A 58 -8.51 -16.76 4.29
N ALA A 59 -7.56 -17.11 5.15
CA ALA A 59 -7.70 -16.88 6.59
C ALA A 59 -7.87 -15.40 6.95
N VAL A 60 -7.16 -14.51 6.24
CA VAL A 60 -7.31 -13.05 6.43
C VAL A 60 -8.64 -12.57 5.84
N TYR A 61 -9.08 -13.10 4.69
CA TYR A 61 -10.39 -12.80 4.12
C TYR A 61 -11.54 -13.13 5.08
N GLU A 62 -11.57 -14.35 5.63
CA GLU A 62 -12.62 -14.80 6.53
C GLU A 62 -12.66 -13.92 7.81
N ASN A 63 -11.50 -13.61 8.40
CA ASN A 63 -11.41 -12.73 9.56
C ASN A 63 -11.92 -11.30 9.26
N MET A 64 -11.50 -10.73 8.13
CA MET A 64 -11.95 -9.40 7.74
C MET A 64 -13.46 -9.35 7.45
N GLN A 65 -14.02 -10.41 6.85
CA GLN A 65 -15.45 -10.47 6.53
C GLN A 65 -16.34 -10.35 7.77
N GLU A 66 -15.90 -10.89 8.91
CA GLU A 66 -16.64 -10.83 10.18
C GLU A 66 -16.65 -9.42 10.82
N THR A 67 -15.72 -8.54 10.45
CA THR A 67 -15.47 -7.27 11.16
C THR A 67 -15.90 -6.01 10.39
N GLY A 68 -16.36 -6.12 9.14
CA GLY A 68 -16.65 -4.98 8.26
C GLY A 68 -17.90 -4.12 8.56
N GLY A 69 -18.76 -4.54 9.50
CA GLY A 69 -20.08 -3.91 9.72
C GLY A 69 -20.07 -2.47 10.26
N MET A 70 -18.95 -1.98 10.78
CA MET A 70 -18.84 -0.65 11.42
C MET A 70 -18.52 0.50 10.45
N LEU A 71 -18.25 0.20 9.17
CA LEU A 71 -17.71 1.19 8.21
C LEU A 71 -18.78 1.95 7.40
N GLU A 72 -20.08 1.70 7.65
CA GLU A 72 -21.21 2.23 6.87
C GLU A 72 -21.27 3.77 6.81
N GLN A 73 -20.73 4.45 7.81
CA GLN A 73 -20.72 5.92 7.88
C GLN A 73 -19.57 6.55 7.08
N SER A 74 -18.60 5.75 6.63
CA SER A 74 -17.41 6.20 5.90
C SER A 74 -17.28 5.50 4.56
N PRO A 75 -17.89 6.04 3.48
CA PRO A 75 -17.92 5.41 2.16
C PRO A 75 -16.55 4.92 1.67
N LEU A 76 -15.50 5.74 1.75
CA LEU A 76 -14.16 5.33 1.30
C LEU A 76 -13.58 4.18 2.13
N LEU A 77 -13.85 4.14 3.44
CA LEU A 77 -13.38 3.04 4.29
C LEU A 77 -14.13 1.75 3.98
N LYS A 78 -15.44 1.84 3.74
CA LYS A 78 -16.26 0.70 3.31
C LYS A 78 -15.81 0.14 1.95
N GLU A 79 -15.53 1.04 1.00
CA GLU A 79 -15.01 0.68 -0.32
C GLU A 79 -13.63 0.03 -0.20
N ALA A 80 -12.72 0.62 0.60
CA ALA A 80 -11.38 0.08 0.82
C ALA A 80 -11.44 -1.33 1.42
N HIS A 81 -12.29 -1.53 2.43
CA HIS A 81 -12.50 -2.85 3.04
C HIS A 81 -12.98 -3.87 2.00
N THR A 82 -13.96 -3.48 1.18
CA THR A 82 -14.51 -4.33 0.11
C THR A 82 -13.44 -4.69 -0.93
N HIS A 83 -12.60 -3.73 -1.31
CA HIS A 83 -11.53 -3.96 -2.27
C HIS A 83 -10.40 -4.83 -1.70
N TYR A 84 -10.06 -4.71 -0.41
CA TYR A 84 -9.17 -5.66 0.25
C TYR A 84 -9.74 -7.09 0.27
N LEU A 85 -11.03 -7.25 0.59
CA LEU A 85 -11.69 -8.56 0.53
C LEU A 85 -11.64 -9.17 -0.88
N LYS A 86 -11.91 -8.38 -1.92
CA LYS A 86 -11.78 -8.84 -3.33
C LYS A 86 -10.35 -9.24 -3.66
N SER A 87 -9.37 -8.44 -3.25
CA SER A 87 -7.95 -8.74 -3.45
C SER A 87 -7.56 -10.07 -2.83
N LEU A 88 -7.84 -10.28 -1.55
CA LEU A 88 -7.53 -11.52 -0.81
C LEU A 88 -8.17 -12.75 -1.46
N LYS A 89 -9.44 -12.63 -1.84
CA LYS A 89 -10.18 -13.70 -2.51
C LYS A 89 -9.53 -14.10 -3.84
N LEU A 90 -9.15 -13.11 -4.66
CA LEU A 90 -8.45 -13.38 -5.92
C LEU A 90 -7.06 -13.98 -5.68
N PHE A 91 -6.28 -13.47 -4.72
CA PHE A 91 -4.98 -14.05 -4.39
C PHE A 91 -5.09 -15.54 -4.04
N SER A 92 -6.07 -15.91 -3.21
CA SER A 92 -6.30 -17.32 -2.87
C SER A 92 -6.74 -18.14 -4.08
N GLN A 93 -7.79 -17.70 -4.79
CA GLN A 93 -8.39 -18.45 -5.89
C GLN A 93 -7.40 -18.67 -7.04
N GLU A 94 -6.66 -17.63 -7.40
CA GLU A 94 -5.72 -17.67 -8.52
C GLU A 94 -4.47 -18.48 -8.16
N ALA A 95 -3.93 -18.34 -6.95
CA ALA A 95 -2.88 -19.24 -6.45
C ALA A 95 -3.34 -20.71 -6.43
N GLY A 96 -4.60 -20.97 -6.07
CA GLY A 96 -5.25 -22.29 -6.09
C GLY A 96 -5.18 -23.01 -7.44
N LYS A 97 -5.23 -22.27 -8.54
CA LYS A 97 -5.14 -22.84 -9.90
C LYS A 97 -3.75 -23.41 -10.18
N PHE A 98 -2.70 -22.77 -9.68
CA PHE A 98 -1.32 -23.25 -9.84
C PHE A 98 -0.99 -24.44 -8.94
N ILE A 99 -1.67 -24.55 -7.78
CA ILE A 99 -1.53 -25.69 -6.86
C ILE A 99 -2.08 -26.98 -7.48
N THR A 100 -3.21 -26.89 -8.19
CA THR A 100 -3.90 -28.04 -8.79
C THR A 100 -3.48 -28.34 -10.22
N ALA A 101 -2.64 -27.50 -10.82
CA ALA A 101 -2.11 -27.72 -12.16
C ALA A 101 -1.17 -28.94 -12.22
N ASP A 102 -1.31 -29.77 -13.26
CA ASP A 102 -0.43 -30.93 -13.49
C ASP A 102 1.01 -30.53 -13.92
N LYS A 103 1.26 -29.23 -14.06
CA LYS A 103 2.52 -28.69 -14.55
C LYS A 103 3.59 -28.68 -13.46
N LYS A 104 4.60 -29.54 -13.60
CA LYS A 104 5.75 -29.61 -12.68
C LYS A 104 6.80 -28.54 -13.00
N ILE A 105 6.66 -27.37 -12.39
CA ILE A 105 7.62 -26.26 -12.49
C ILE A 105 8.31 -25.99 -11.15
N ASN A 106 9.56 -25.53 -11.21
CA ASN A 106 10.28 -25.06 -10.03
C ASN A 106 9.74 -23.70 -9.55
N GLY A 107 10.14 -23.30 -8.34
CA GLY A 107 9.62 -22.10 -7.69
C GLY A 107 9.92 -20.81 -8.46
N LYS A 108 11.11 -20.68 -9.07
CA LYS A 108 11.47 -19.52 -9.89
C LYS A 108 10.55 -19.35 -11.10
N THR A 109 10.20 -20.45 -11.77
CA THR A 109 9.27 -20.42 -12.91
C THR A 109 7.84 -20.15 -12.44
N LEU A 110 7.42 -20.79 -11.35
CA LEU A 110 6.11 -20.56 -10.73
C LEU A 110 5.91 -19.09 -10.34
N LYS A 111 6.89 -18.48 -9.69
CA LYS A 111 6.87 -17.06 -9.33
C LYS A 111 6.65 -16.18 -10.56
N ARG A 112 7.40 -16.43 -11.64
CA ARG A 112 7.28 -15.66 -12.88
C ARG A 112 5.88 -15.78 -13.47
N GLU A 113 5.31 -16.98 -13.47
CA GLU A 113 3.95 -17.21 -13.95
C GLU A 113 2.93 -16.45 -13.10
N LEU A 114 3.03 -16.53 -11.77
CA LEU A 114 2.19 -15.77 -10.83
C LEU A 114 2.34 -14.25 -11.01
N ASP A 115 3.55 -13.74 -11.26
CA ASP A 115 3.80 -12.31 -11.46
C ASP A 115 3.15 -11.76 -12.73
N THR A 116 2.88 -12.62 -13.71
CA THR A 116 2.22 -12.28 -14.98
C THR A 116 0.77 -12.77 -15.08
N ASP A 117 0.28 -13.50 -14.08
CA ASP A 117 -1.06 -14.06 -14.09
C ASP A 117 -2.12 -12.93 -14.02
N PRO A 118 -3.08 -12.86 -14.96
CA PRO A 118 -4.07 -11.78 -14.98
C PRO A 118 -4.92 -11.69 -13.71
N GLY A 119 -5.24 -12.81 -13.07
CA GLY A 119 -6.02 -12.84 -11.84
C GLY A 119 -5.23 -12.32 -10.64
N ILE A 120 -3.96 -12.70 -10.53
CA ILE A 120 -3.03 -12.14 -9.52
C ILE A 120 -2.78 -10.64 -9.78
N LEU A 121 -2.64 -10.22 -11.03
CA LEU A 121 -2.52 -8.79 -11.37
C LEU A 121 -3.77 -8.00 -10.97
N GLU A 122 -4.96 -8.54 -11.19
CA GLU A 122 -6.21 -7.91 -10.73
C GLU A 122 -6.32 -7.90 -9.19
N ALA A 123 -5.86 -8.95 -8.52
CA ALA A 123 -5.78 -9.00 -7.06
C ALA A 123 -4.90 -7.86 -6.51
N LYS A 124 -3.72 -7.66 -7.10
CA LYS A 124 -2.80 -6.56 -6.79
C LYS A 124 -3.45 -5.20 -7.05
N ARG A 125 -4.19 -5.05 -8.15
CA ARG A 125 -4.91 -3.83 -8.49
C ARG A 125 -5.99 -3.49 -7.44
N PHE A 126 -6.79 -4.45 -7.01
CA PHE A 126 -7.76 -4.21 -5.94
C PHE A 126 -7.11 -3.78 -4.62
N ALA A 127 -5.94 -4.33 -4.29
CA ALA A 127 -5.19 -3.88 -3.11
C ALA A 127 -4.74 -2.42 -3.23
N LEU A 128 -4.29 -2.00 -4.43
CA LEU A 128 -3.88 -0.62 -4.69
C LEU A 128 -5.06 0.36 -4.65
N ILE A 129 -6.23 -0.06 -5.16
CA ILE A 129 -7.48 0.72 -5.05
C ILE A 129 -7.84 0.91 -3.57
N ALA A 130 -7.85 -0.18 -2.79
CA ALA A 130 -8.16 -0.12 -1.36
C ALA A 130 -7.18 0.78 -0.58
N GLN A 131 -5.89 0.68 -0.88
CA GLN A 131 -4.87 1.55 -0.31
C GLN A 131 -5.16 3.02 -0.65
N ASN A 132 -5.44 3.32 -1.92
CA ASN A 132 -5.78 4.67 -2.35
C ASN A 132 -7.02 5.23 -1.62
N GLU A 133 -8.09 4.45 -1.51
CA GLU A 133 -9.31 4.82 -0.79
C GLU A 133 -9.03 5.08 0.70
N TYR A 134 -8.19 4.26 1.34
CA TYR A 134 -7.78 4.45 2.73
C TYR A 134 -7.01 5.76 2.92
N TYR A 135 -5.98 6.06 2.11
CA TYR A 135 -5.24 7.31 2.26
C TYR A 135 -6.07 8.55 1.89
N ASN A 136 -7.01 8.44 0.94
CA ASN A 136 -7.98 9.50 0.69
C ASN A 136 -8.91 9.74 1.89
N SER A 137 -9.27 8.70 2.64
CA SER A 137 -10.02 8.84 3.89
C SER A 137 -9.22 9.58 4.97
N ILE A 138 -7.91 9.32 5.06
CA ILE A 138 -6.99 10.03 5.96
C ILE A 138 -6.86 11.50 5.55
N LEU A 139 -6.79 11.81 4.26
CA LEU A 139 -6.79 13.20 3.80
C LEU A 139 -8.10 13.92 4.14
N LYS A 140 -9.25 13.24 4.03
CA LYS A 140 -10.53 13.82 4.47
C LYS A 140 -10.55 14.13 5.97
N TRP A 141 -10.02 13.23 6.79
CA TRP A 141 -9.81 13.49 8.21
C TRP A 141 -8.89 14.70 8.43
N ASN A 142 -7.77 14.77 7.72
CA ASN A 142 -6.79 15.86 7.86
C ASN A 142 -7.38 17.24 7.49
N LEU A 143 -8.19 17.30 6.43
CA LEU A 143 -8.92 18.51 6.03
C LEU A 143 -9.96 18.96 7.08
N ASN A 144 -10.58 18.02 7.80
CA ASN A 144 -11.48 18.35 8.91
C ASN A 144 -10.72 18.91 10.12
N MET A 145 -9.49 18.44 10.36
CA MET A 145 -8.63 18.90 11.46
C MET A 145 -7.90 20.21 11.15
N THR A 146 -7.75 20.56 9.86
CA THR A 146 -6.96 21.70 9.40
C THR A 146 -7.79 22.59 8.45
N PRO A 147 -8.70 23.43 8.96
CA PRO A 147 -9.64 24.20 8.12
C PRO A 147 -8.98 25.15 7.11
N GLU A 148 -7.75 25.57 7.38
CA GLU A 148 -6.90 26.40 6.50
C GLU A 148 -6.26 25.62 5.34
N LEU A 149 -6.22 24.29 5.42
CA LEU A 149 -5.71 23.42 4.35
C LEU A 149 -6.75 23.35 3.22
N LYS A 150 -6.61 24.22 2.21
CA LYS A 150 -7.63 24.38 1.15
C LYS A 150 -7.27 23.78 -0.21
N ASP A 151 -6.01 23.45 -0.46
CA ASP A 151 -5.58 22.99 -1.79
C ASP A 151 -5.28 21.48 -1.79
N ASN A 152 -6.12 20.70 -2.47
CA ASN A 152 -5.86 19.31 -2.81
C ASN A 152 -5.75 19.08 -4.33
N GLU A 153 -5.62 20.15 -5.12
CA GLU A 153 -5.49 20.03 -6.57
C GLU A 153 -4.15 19.44 -6.96
N LEU A 154 -3.09 19.76 -6.20
CA LEU A 154 -1.78 19.14 -6.38
C LEU A 154 -1.82 17.62 -6.21
N THR A 155 -2.64 17.07 -5.31
CA THR A 155 -2.74 15.62 -5.11
C THR A 155 -3.44 14.90 -6.26
N LYS A 156 -4.12 15.64 -7.16
CA LYS A 156 -4.83 15.11 -8.34
C LYS A 156 -3.99 15.16 -9.61
N LYS A 157 -2.84 15.84 -9.59
CA LYS A 157 -1.92 15.88 -10.74
C LYS A 157 -1.33 14.49 -10.97
N GLU A 158 -1.08 14.17 -12.25
CA GLU A 158 -0.42 12.92 -12.64
C GLU A 158 1.05 12.88 -12.21
N ASP A 159 1.70 14.05 -12.15
CA ASP A 159 3.06 14.22 -11.67
C ASP A 159 3.24 15.61 -11.06
N LEU A 160 4.26 15.76 -10.23
CA LEU A 160 4.59 17.00 -9.54
C LEU A 160 6.03 17.39 -9.84
N THR A 161 6.28 18.69 -9.88
CA THR A 161 7.64 19.22 -9.73
C THR A 161 8.11 19.08 -8.29
N THR A 162 9.42 19.14 -8.07
CA THR A 162 10.00 19.16 -6.71
C THR A 162 9.53 20.34 -5.87
N VAL A 163 9.25 21.49 -6.52
CA VAL A 163 8.71 22.68 -5.85
C VAL A 163 7.29 22.44 -5.36
N GLU A 164 6.42 21.84 -6.19
CA GLU A 164 5.04 21.53 -5.81
C GLU A 164 4.98 20.42 -4.75
N TRP A 165 5.84 19.41 -4.84
CA TRP A 165 5.96 18.36 -3.83
C TRP A 165 6.26 18.90 -2.44
N ASN A 166 7.14 19.90 -2.35
CA ASN A 166 7.51 20.52 -1.08
C ASN A 166 6.40 21.39 -0.48
N GLN A 167 5.31 21.65 -1.21
CA GLN A 167 4.13 22.35 -0.69
C GLN A 167 3.16 21.38 0.00
N LEU A 168 3.32 20.07 -0.20
CA LEU A 168 2.43 19.06 0.36
C LEU A 168 2.87 18.64 1.76
N ASN A 169 1.89 18.48 2.66
CA ASN A 169 2.09 17.72 3.88
C ASN A 169 2.13 16.20 3.58
N LEU A 170 2.55 15.38 4.52
CA LEU A 170 2.63 13.92 4.42
C LEU A 170 1.32 13.27 4.00
N ASN A 171 0.17 13.72 4.53
CA ASN A 171 -1.12 13.14 4.14
C ASN A 171 -1.41 13.36 2.66
N GLN A 172 -1.13 14.56 2.15
CA GLN A 172 -1.24 14.89 0.72
C GLN A 172 -0.21 14.14 -0.12
N LYS A 173 1.04 14.01 0.34
CA LYS A 173 2.09 13.21 -0.30
C LYS A 173 1.67 11.75 -0.42
N ASN A 174 1.10 11.16 0.63
CA ASN A 174 0.61 9.79 0.63
C ASN A 174 -0.53 9.60 -0.39
N VAL A 175 -1.49 10.52 -0.46
CA VAL A 175 -2.56 10.46 -1.48
C VAL A 175 -1.98 10.57 -2.89
N PHE A 176 -1.07 11.51 -3.15
CA PHE A 176 -0.41 11.63 -4.44
C PHE A 176 0.33 10.33 -4.82
N LEU A 177 1.09 9.76 -3.88
CA LEU A 177 1.83 8.52 -4.13
C LEU A 177 0.93 7.32 -4.33
N THR A 178 -0.18 7.18 -3.60
CA THR A 178 -1.13 6.08 -3.85
C THR A 178 -1.82 6.22 -5.22
N ASN A 179 -2.12 7.44 -5.66
CA ASN A 179 -2.61 7.70 -7.02
C ASN A 179 -1.57 7.23 -8.05
N MET A 180 -0.29 7.60 -7.87
CA MET A 180 0.80 7.17 -8.75
C MET A 180 0.98 5.65 -8.73
N MET A 181 0.97 5.01 -7.56
CA MET A 181 1.08 3.56 -7.39
C MET A 181 -0.09 2.81 -8.04
N LEU A 182 -1.28 3.41 -8.11
CA LEU A 182 -2.43 2.82 -8.78
C LEU A 182 -2.37 2.99 -10.30
N LEU A 183 -2.02 4.18 -10.79
CA LEU A 183 -1.89 4.48 -12.23
C LEU A 183 -0.70 3.78 -12.88
N GLN A 184 0.38 3.62 -12.12
CA GLN A 184 1.56 2.84 -12.46
C GLN A 184 1.64 1.68 -11.46
N PRO A 185 0.93 0.56 -11.71
CA PRO A 185 0.69 -0.49 -10.71
C PRO A 185 1.94 -0.91 -9.94
N LEU A 186 2.10 -0.36 -8.73
CA LEU A 186 3.24 -0.59 -7.84
C LEU A 186 2.74 -1.26 -6.57
N PHE A 187 2.34 -2.52 -6.70
CA PHE A 187 2.09 -3.35 -5.53
C PHE A 187 3.43 -3.78 -4.93
N ALA A 188 3.75 -3.26 -3.75
CA ALA A 188 5.04 -3.44 -3.09
C ALA A 188 4.89 -3.69 -1.58
N ASN A 189 5.94 -4.24 -0.95
CA ASN A 189 5.97 -4.51 0.49
C ASN A 189 6.45 -3.30 1.32
N PHE A 190 5.84 -2.14 1.08
CA PHE A 190 6.06 -0.92 1.85
C PHE A 190 4.80 -0.06 1.78
N ALA A 191 4.65 0.88 2.71
CA ALA A 191 3.53 1.81 2.72
C ALA A 191 3.86 3.11 1.95
N PRO A 192 2.86 3.87 1.50
CA PRO A 192 3.06 5.15 0.82
C PRO A 192 3.93 6.14 1.61
N GLN A 193 3.84 6.17 2.94
CA GLN A 193 4.67 7.02 3.78
C GLN A 193 6.16 6.62 3.77
N ASP A 194 6.46 5.33 3.62
CA ASP A 194 7.84 4.85 3.46
C ASP A 194 8.42 5.37 2.13
N LEU A 195 7.61 5.36 1.07
CA LEU A 195 8.00 5.94 -0.21
C LEU A 195 8.13 7.47 -0.11
N ALA A 196 7.21 8.15 0.58
CA ALA A 196 7.25 9.60 0.77
C ALA A 196 8.56 10.05 1.41
N VAL A 197 8.98 9.39 2.49
CA VAL A 197 10.22 9.75 3.18
C VAL A 197 11.46 9.48 2.35
N LYS A 198 11.47 8.44 1.50
CA LYS A 198 12.58 8.17 0.59
C LYS A 198 12.66 9.15 -0.56
N VAL A 199 11.52 9.57 -1.12
CA VAL A 199 11.49 10.65 -2.12
C VAL A 199 12.09 11.90 -1.51
N ASP A 200 11.60 12.30 -0.34
CA ASP A 200 12.08 13.43 0.43
C ASP A 200 13.59 13.38 0.71
N THR A 201 14.09 12.24 1.21
CA THR A 201 15.53 12.02 1.50
C THR A 201 16.38 12.11 0.22
N LEU A 202 15.89 11.53 -0.87
CA LEU A 202 16.58 11.58 -2.16
C LEU A 202 16.63 13.03 -2.69
N LEU A 203 15.53 13.78 -2.58
CA LEU A 203 15.49 15.18 -3.00
C LEU A 203 16.45 16.05 -2.20
N ASP A 204 16.55 15.86 -0.88
CA ASP A 204 17.50 16.59 -0.04
C ASP A 204 18.95 16.30 -0.46
N SER A 205 19.30 15.03 -0.63
CA SER A 205 20.64 14.63 -1.10
C SER A 205 20.98 15.16 -2.51
N SER A 206 19.95 15.40 -3.33
CA SER A 206 20.10 15.92 -4.69
C SER A 206 20.39 17.43 -4.71
N GLN A 207 19.97 18.18 -3.68
CA GLN A 207 20.28 19.60 -3.55
C GLN A 207 21.77 19.84 -3.27
N GLU A 208 22.46 18.84 -2.71
CA GLU A 208 23.90 18.87 -2.41
C GLU A 208 24.78 18.41 -3.59
N GLY A 209 24.21 17.98 -4.73
CA GLY A 209 24.94 17.31 -5.83
C GLY A 209 24.33 17.39 -7.25
N LYS A 210 24.97 16.70 -8.22
CA LYS A 210 24.83 16.87 -9.69
C LYS A 210 23.50 16.42 -10.33
N ILE A 211 22.62 15.72 -9.61
CA ILE A 211 21.39 15.14 -10.18
C ILE A 211 20.23 16.05 -9.78
N LYS A 212 19.59 16.69 -10.75
CA LYS A 212 18.41 17.52 -10.51
C LYS A 212 17.18 16.78 -11.00
N PHE A 213 16.38 16.27 -10.08
CA PHE A 213 15.05 15.77 -10.39
C PHE A 213 14.16 16.97 -10.73
N LYS A 214 13.53 16.92 -11.90
CA LYS A 214 12.50 17.91 -12.24
C LYS A 214 11.14 17.45 -11.74
N HIS A 215 10.91 16.14 -11.75
CA HIS A 215 9.63 15.53 -11.46
C HIS A 215 9.74 14.42 -10.42
N ILE A 216 8.67 14.23 -9.64
CA ILE A 216 8.63 13.22 -8.58
C ILE A 216 8.63 11.81 -9.14
N SER A 217 8.00 11.58 -10.30
CA SER A 217 8.06 10.28 -10.99
C SER A 217 9.49 9.80 -11.26
N GLU A 218 10.43 10.71 -11.55
CA GLU A 218 11.85 10.40 -11.76
C GLU A 218 12.50 9.85 -10.48
N ALA A 219 12.23 10.49 -9.34
CA ALA A 219 12.74 10.07 -8.04
C ALA A 219 12.15 8.71 -7.64
N VAL A 220 10.83 8.54 -7.75
CA VAL A 220 10.14 7.27 -7.46
C VAL A 220 10.71 6.13 -8.31
N LYS A 221 10.91 6.36 -9.62
CA LYS A 221 11.47 5.35 -10.53
C LYS A 221 12.86 4.88 -10.09
N ILE A 222 13.74 5.80 -9.67
CA ILE A 222 15.07 5.44 -9.17
C ILE A 222 14.97 4.64 -7.87
N LEU A 223 14.15 5.09 -6.93
CA LEU A 223 13.97 4.42 -5.63
C LEU A 223 13.45 2.99 -5.79
N VAL A 224 12.46 2.79 -6.68
CA VAL A 224 11.91 1.46 -6.99
C VAL A 224 12.95 0.60 -7.71
N ALA A 225 13.65 1.13 -8.72
CA ALA A 225 14.63 0.38 -9.49
C ALA A 225 15.85 -0.06 -8.65
N THR A 226 16.20 0.72 -7.63
CA THR A 226 17.33 0.43 -6.74
C THR A 226 16.94 -0.39 -5.52
N GLY A 227 15.64 -0.58 -5.26
CA GLY A 227 15.16 -1.25 -4.05
C GLY A 227 15.49 -0.46 -2.77
N ALA A 228 15.58 0.87 -2.87
CA ALA A 228 15.99 1.74 -1.76
C ALA A 228 14.89 1.97 -0.71
N ILE A 229 13.69 1.41 -0.91
CA ILE A 229 12.52 1.57 -0.04
C ILE A 229 12.29 0.26 0.71
N SER A 230 12.13 0.37 2.02
CA SER A 230 11.88 -0.70 2.98
C SER A 230 10.62 -0.37 3.79
N ASN A 231 9.92 -1.42 4.21
CA ASN A 231 8.81 -1.27 5.16
C ASN A 231 9.32 -0.66 6.47
N GLY A 232 8.65 0.39 6.96
CA GLY A 232 8.98 1.05 8.23
C GLY A 232 10.06 2.14 8.11
N ASP A 233 10.52 2.48 6.91
CA ASP A 233 11.40 3.63 6.68
C ASP A 233 10.80 4.93 7.22
N TYR A 234 9.48 5.10 7.12
CA TYR A 234 8.80 6.26 7.67
C TYR A 234 8.95 6.35 9.20
N LEU A 235 8.67 5.25 9.92
CA LEU A 235 8.71 5.25 11.38
C LEU A 235 10.11 5.59 11.90
N ALA A 236 11.17 5.20 11.18
CA ALA A 236 12.54 5.55 11.54
C ALA A 236 12.85 7.06 11.44
N MET A 237 12.05 7.83 10.71
CA MET A 237 12.28 9.25 10.41
C MET A 237 11.14 10.17 10.85
N GLU A 238 10.01 9.63 11.30
CA GLU A 238 8.79 10.33 11.71
C GLU A 238 9.12 11.56 12.58
N THR A 239 9.76 11.36 13.73
CA THR A 239 10.04 12.42 14.72
C THR A 239 11.09 13.42 14.26
N THR A 240 11.89 13.09 13.25
CA THR A 240 12.94 13.98 12.74
C THR A 240 12.48 14.83 11.57
N ARG A 241 11.41 14.43 10.88
CA ARG A 241 10.98 15.04 9.62
C ARG A 241 9.54 15.54 9.61
N TYR A 242 8.65 14.83 10.30
CA TYR A 242 7.21 15.05 10.24
C TYR A 242 6.62 15.34 11.63
N ASP A 243 7.45 15.75 12.59
CA ASP A 243 7.07 16.06 13.99
C ASP A 243 6.01 17.15 14.13
N ASN A 244 5.98 18.08 13.18
CA ASN A 244 5.04 19.21 13.15
C ASN A 244 3.79 18.95 12.28
N GLU A 245 3.64 17.73 11.76
CA GLU A 245 2.51 17.38 10.90
C GLU A 245 1.30 16.87 11.68
N ILE A 246 0.09 17.25 11.21
CA ILE A 246 -1.16 16.74 11.77
C ILE A 246 -1.47 15.39 11.11
N ILE A 247 -1.11 14.31 11.80
CA ILE A 247 -1.29 12.92 11.36
C ILE A 247 -2.32 12.18 12.24
N PRO A 248 -3.11 11.25 11.68
CA PRO A 248 -4.05 10.48 12.49
C PRO A 248 -3.27 9.52 13.40
N LEU A 249 -3.80 9.30 14.61
CA LEU A 249 -3.24 8.38 15.60
C LEU A 249 -3.55 6.90 15.25
N VAL A 250 -3.11 6.46 14.07
CA VAL A 250 -3.18 5.06 13.62
C VAL A 250 -1.80 4.42 13.74
N PRO A 251 -1.66 3.17 14.24
CA PRO A 251 -0.36 2.59 14.55
C PRO A 251 0.64 2.47 13.37
N SER A 252 0.19 2.54 12.12
CA SER A 252 1.09 2.58 10.95
C SER A 252 1.71 3.97 10.68
N LEU A 253 1.21 5.01 11.33
CA LEU A 253 1.64 6.40 11.16
C LEU A 253 2.21 7.02 12.43
N VAL A 254 2.07 6.37 13.59
CA VAL A 254 2.66 6.83 14.85
C VAL A 254 3.38 5.68 15.53
N GLN A 255 4.58 5.95 16.06
CA GLN A 255 5.20 5.05 17.03
C GLN A 255 4.36 4.98 18.33
N PRO A 256 4.16 3.79 18.92
CA PRO A 256 3.51 3.65 20.23
C PRO A 256 4.34 4.25 21.37
#